data_AF-A0AAJ8JZ14-F1
#
_entry.id   AF-A0AAJ8JZ14-F1
#
_cell.length_a   1.000
_cell.length_b   1.000
_cell.length_c   1.000
_cell.angle_alpha   90.00
_cell.angle_beta   90.00
_cell.angle_gamma   90.00
#
_symmetry.space_group_name_H-M   'P 1'
#
loop_
_entity.id
_entity.type
_entity.pdbx_description
1 polymer ?
#
loop_
_entity_poly.entity_id
_entity_poly.type
_entity_poly.pdbx_seq_one_letter_code
_entity_poly.pdbx_strand_id
1 'polypeptide(L)'
;MSESDQTRCKIIQDHPIANGLDTFHAFSRPLVTTNNIDLLSRKNLQDVTLILLSALLILPVPSLLQSKRSIRYTVRDDILRLISSVPCGDFNFDCTRPLLEAALADNPEDALIWDLVATAADQYLYLDMNNKL
;
A
#
# COMPACT_ATOMS: atom_id res chain seq x y z
N MET A 1 17.41 -0.54 -17.99
CA MET A 1 17.08 -0.51 -16.55
C MET A 1 18.07 0.41 -15.88
N SER A 2 17.63 1.35 -15.06
CA SER A 2 18.53 2.25 -14.33
C SER A 2 19.18 1.55 -13.13
N GLU A 3 20.27 2.09 -12.60
CA GLU A 3 20.92 1.60 -11.36
C GLU A 3 19.96 1.66 -10.16
N SER A 4 19.06 2.65 -10.15
CA SER A 4 17.98 2.78 -9.17
C SER A 4 16.98 1.63 -9.27
N ASP A 5 16.55 1.27 -10.49
CA ASP A 5 15.64 0.14 -10.72
C ASP A 5 16.28 -1.18 -10.28
N GLN A 6 17.57 -1.37 -10.58
CA GLN A 6 18.29 -2.58 -10.22
C GLN A 6 18.47 -2.73 -8.70
N THR A 7 18.80 -1.63 -8.01
CA THR A 7 18.88 -1.58 -6.55
C THR A 7 17.52 -1.90 -5.92
N ARG A 8 16.45 -1.30 -6.46
CA ARG A 8 15.09 -1.53 -5.99
C ARG A 8 14.66 -2.99 -6.16
N CYS A 9 14.89 -3.58 -7.33
CA CYS A 9 14.59 -4.99 -7.57
C CYS A 9 15.33 -5.90 -6.59
N LYS A 10 16.60 -5.62 -6.31
CA LYS A 10 17.40 -6.39 -5.36
C LYS A 10 16.83 -6.33 -3.94
N ILE A 11 16.46 -5.14 -3.45
CA ILE A 11 15.84 -4.98 -2.12
C ILE A 11 14.57 -5.84 -1.99
N ILE A 12 13.72 -5.85 -3.02
CA ILE A 12 12.47 -6.61 -3.01
C ILE A 12 12.74 -8.12 -3.07
N GLN A 13 13.72 -8.55 -3.87
CA GLN A 13 14.12 -9.96 -3.96
C GLN A 13 14.75 -10.49 -2.66
N ASP A 14 15.56 -9.67 -1.98
CA ASP A 14 16.21 -10.03 -0.71
C ASP A 14 15.21 -10.03 0.46
N HIS A 15 14.07 -9.35 0.32
CA HIS A 15 13.04 -9.20 1.34
C HIS A 15 11.63 -9.40 0.76
N PRO A 16 11.28 -10.62 0.31
CA PRO A 16 9.96 -10.88 -0.25
C PRO A 16 8.86 -10.68 0.80
N ILE A 17 7.66 -10.33 0.35
CA ILE A 17 6.49 -10.18 1.23
C ILE A 17 6.15 -11.54 1.86
N ALA A 18 6.17 -12.61 1.05
CA ALA A 18 5.89 -13.98 1.48
C ALA A 18 4.63 -14.05 2.36
N ASN A 19 4.74 -14.63 3.56
CA ASN A 19 3.63 -14.78 4.52
C ASN A 19 3.29 -13.49 5.28
N GLY A 20 3.91 -12.36 4.94
CA GLY A 20 3.67 -11.06 5.58
C GLY A 20 2.22 -10.57 5.49
N LEU A 21 1.42 -11.14 4.57
CA LEU A 21 0.01 -10.82 4.39
C LEU A 21 -0.95 -11.85 5.00
N ASP A 22 -0.48 -12.87 5.72
CA ASP A 22 -1.35 -13.94 6.26
C ASP A 22 -2.49 -13.40 7.13
N THR A 23 -2.19 -12.47 8.04
CA THR A 23 -3.19 -11.80 8.88
C THR A 23 -4.20 -11.00 8.05
N PHE A 24 -3.71 -10.29 7.02
CA PHE A 24 -4.57 -9.55 6.09
C PHE A 24 -5.48 -10.51 5.33
N HIS A 25 -4.97 -11.61 4.78
CA HIS A 25 -5.75 -12.61 4.05
C HIS A 25 -6.80 -13.29 4.93
N ALA A 26 -6.42 -13.66 6.16
CA ALA A 26 -7.34 -14.29 7.11
C ALA A 26 -8.53 -13.38 7.46
N PHE A 27 -8.30 -12.07 7.56
CA PHE A 27 -9.35 -11.09 7.84
C PHE A 27 -10.19 -10.75 6.61
N SER A 28 -9.54 -10.52 5.46
CA SER A 28 -10.18 -9.94 4.28
C SER A 28 -10.94 -10.95 3.42
N ARG A 29 -10.41 -12.16 3.22
CA ARG A 29 -11.04 -13.16 2.33
C ARG A 29 -12.48 -13.52 2.72
N PRO A 30 -12.85 -13.66 4.00
CA PRO A 30 -14.25 -13.89 4.39
C PRO A 30 -15.18 -12.71 4.09
N LEU A 31 -14.66 -11.48 4.03
CA LEU A 31 -15.44 -10.27 3.78
C LEU A 31 -15.65 -10.02 2.28
N VAL A 32 -14.71 -10.47 1.46
CA VAL A 32 -14.72 -10.23 0.01
C VAL A 32 -15.27 -11.46 -0.71
N THR A 33 -16.55 -11.42 -1.05
CA THR A 33 -17.16 -12.45 -1.90
C THR A 33 -16.58 -12.33 -3.31
N THR A 34 -16.06 -13.43 -3.87
CA THR A 34 -15.53 -13.48 -5.26
C THR A 34 -14.50 -12.39 -5.58
N ASN A 35 -13.64 -12.01 -4.63
CA ASN A 35 -12.63 -10.94 -4.79
C ASN A 35 -13.22 -9.57 -5.20
N ASN A 36 -14.52 -9.35 -4.99
CA ASN A 36 -15.17 -8.10 -5.32
C ASN A 36 -15.23 -7.17 -4.10
N ILE A 37 -14.28 -6.22 -4.05
CA ILE A 37 -14.18 -5.24 -2.96
C ILE A 37 -15.29 -4.18 -2.99
N ASP A 38 -16.02 -4.02 -4.11
CA ASP A 38 -17.12 -3.04 -4.23
C ASP A 38 -18.33 -3.39 -3.37
N LEU A 39 -18.43 -4.65 -2.95
CA LEU A 39 -19.51 -5.12 -2.08
C LEU A 39 -19.25 -4.78 -0.60
N LEU A 40 -18.06 -4.27 -0.26
CA LEU A 40 -17.73 -3.91 1.11
C LEU A 40 -18.41 -2.61 1.51
N SER A 41 -18.93 -2.57 2.74
CA SER A 41 -19.30 -1.31 3.37
C SER A 41 -18.06 -0.41 3.50
N ARG A 42 -18.26 0.91 3.54
CA ARG A 42 -17.15 1.86 3.76
C ARG A 42 -16.32 1.52 5.01
N LYS A 43 -16.98 1.09 6.09
CA LYS A 43 -16.29 0.69 7.32
C LYS A 43 -15.41 -0.55 7.10
N ASN A 44 -15.94 -1.58 6.43
CA ASN A 44 -15.14 -2.77 6.13
C ASN A 44 -13.96 -2.42 5.21
N LEU A 45 -14.17 -1.53 4.25
CA LEU A 45 -13.11 -1.07 3.34
C LEU A 45 -12.02 -0.29 4.09
N GLN A 46 -12.39 0.55 5.05
CA GLN A 46 -11.44 1.19 5.98
C GLN A 46 -10.63 0.15 6.75
N ASP A 47 -11.31 -0.79 7.41
CA ASP A 47 -10.68 -1.80 8.26
C ASP A 47 -9.72 -2.69 7.44
N VAL A 48 -10.16 -3.17 6.26
CA VAL A 48 -9.34 -3.99 5.34
C VAL A 48 -8.10 -3.23 4.87
N THR A 49 -8.26 -1.96 4.46
CA THR A 49 -7.13 -1.13 4.01
C THR A 49 -6.13 -0.87 5.15
N LEU A 50 -6.60 -0.53 6.35
CA LEU A 50 -5.71 -0.30 7.49
C LEU A 50 -4.94 -1.57 7.90
N ILE A 51 -5.57 -2.73 7.83
CA ILE A 51 -4.91 -4.01 8.12
C ILE A 51 -3.83 -4.30 7.07
N LEU A 52 -4.12 -4.11 5.77
CA LEU A 52 -3.12 -4.26 4.71
C LEU A 52 -1.93 -3.33 4.93
N LEU A 53 -2.19 -2.03 5.12
CA LEU A 53 -1.14 -1.03 5.30
C LEU A 53 -0.29 -1.33 6.54
N SER A 54 -0.92 -1.79 7.64
CA SER A 54 -0.21 -2.17 8.86
C SER A 54 0.66 -3.41 8.65
N ALA A 55 0.15 -4.42 7.92
CA ALA A 55 0.92 -5.62 7.57
C ALA A 55 2.14 -5.28 6.70
N LEU A 56 1.97 -4.37 5.73
CA LEU A 56 3.08 -3.90 4.90
C LEU A 56 4.10 -3.07 5.70
N LEU A 57 3.64 -2.21 6.63
CA LEU A 57 4.48 -1.28 7.40
C LEU A 57 5.52 -1.99 8.30
N ILE A 58 5.19 -3.18 8.80
CA ILE A 58 6.06 -3.94 9.71
C ILE A 58 7.15 -4.72 8.98
N LEU A 59 7.09 -4.81 7.64
CA LEU A 59 8.11 -5.45 6.84
C LEU A 59 9.39 -4.59 6.76
N PRO A 60 10.55 -5.15 6.37
CA PRO A 60 11.78 -4.39 6.21
C PRO A 60 11.73 -3.41 5.02
N VAL A 61 11.08 -3.82 3.92
CA VAL A 61 11.11 -3.12 2.62
C VAL A 61 10.69 -1.65 2.68
N PRO A 62 9.60 -1.24 3.37
CA PRO A 62 9.17 0.15 3.40
C PRO A 62 10.26 1.16 3.83
N SER A 63 11.14 0.75 4.75
CA SER A 63 12.22 1.61 5.25
C SER A 63 13.44 1.65 4.34
N LEU A 64 13.61 0.63 3.49
CA LEU A 64 14.74 0.50 2.56
C LEU A 64 14.43 1.09 1.18
N LEU A 65 13.15 1.16 0.84
CA LEU A 65 12.71 1.45 -0.51
C LEU A 65 12.25 2.92 -0.64
N GLN A 66 12.85 3.63 -1.61
CA GLN A 66 12.43 4.99 -1.96
C GLN A 66 11.07 5.01 -2.65
N SER A 67 10.25 6.00 -2.33
CA SER A 67 8.97 6.22 -3.01
C SER A 67 9.19 6.43 -4.50
N LYS A 68 8.38 5.76 -5.35
CA LYS A 68 8.40 6.01 -6.80
C LYS A 68 7.93 7.41 -7.18
N ARG A 69 7.24 8.12 -6.27
CA ARG A 69 6.68 9.45 -6.52
C ARG A 69 7.51 10.58 -5.94
N SER A 70 8.51 10.27 -5.11
CA SER A 70 9.35 11.29 -4.48
C SER A 70 10.72 10.75 -4.13
N ILE A 71 11.76 11.49 -4.53
CA ILE A 71 13.15 11.24 -4.10
C ILE A 71 13.38 11.55 -2.61
N ARG A 72 12.45 12.26 -1.96
CA ARG A 72 12.57 12.68 -0.55
C ARG A 72 11.89 11.73 0.42
N TYR A 73 10.97 10.90 -0.07
CA TYR A 73 10.15 10.04 0.78
C TYR A 73 10.44 8.57 0.51
N THR A 74 10.29 7.77 1.55
CA THR A 74 10.34 6.32 1.48
C THR A 74 8.94 5.76 1.29
N VAL A 75 8.85 4.48 0.93
CA VAL A 75 7.56 3.77 0.94
C VAL A 75 6.96 3.73 2.35
N ARG A 76 7.78 3.72 3.41
CA ARG A 76 7.30 3.87 4.78
C ARG A 76 6.52 5.17 4.99
N ASP A 77 7.01 6.29 4.47
CA ASP A 77 6.32 7.58 4.57
C ASP A 77 4.98 7.57 3.83
N ASP A 78 4.95 6.95 2.65
CA ASP A 78 3.72 6.77 1.85
C ASP A 78 2.67 5.94 2.61
N ILE A 79 3.08 4.85 3.25
CA ILE A 79 2.18 4.02 4.08
C ILE A 79 1.65 4.80 5.28
N LEU A 80 2.50 5.55 5.98
CA LEU A 80 2.09 6.34 7.15
C LEU A 80 1.08 7.44 6.78
N ARG A 81 1.25 8.07 5.61
CA ARG A 81 0.27 9.03 5.07
C ARG A 81 -1.07 8.36 4.80
N LEU A 82 -1.07 7.20 4.14
CA LEU A 82 -2.28 6.45 3.87
C LEU A 82 -2.99 6.02 5.16
N ILE A 83 -2.26 5.49 6.15
CA ILE A 83 -2.84 5.13 7.45
C ILE A 83 -3.51 6.32 8.12
N SER A 84 -2.90 7.50 8.01
CA SER A 84 -3.43 8.73 8.59
C SER A 84 -4.68 9.25 7.86
N SER A 85 -4.82 8.99 6.55
CA SER A 85 -5.91 9.52 5.74
C SER A 85 -7.11 8.57 5.62
N VAL A 86 -6.93 7.24 5.70
CA VAL A 86 -8.03 6.25 5.57
C VAL A 86 -9.21 6.47 6.53
N PRO A 87 -9.02 6.87 7.81
CA PRO A 87 -10.12 7.15 8.71
C PRO A 87 -10.95 8.39 8.31
N CYS A 88 -10.43 9.25 7.44
CA CYS A 88 -11.11 10.47 7.04
C CYS A 88 -12.35 10.18 6.18
N GLY A 89 -13.45 10.91 6.42
CA GLY A 89 -14.72 10.67 5.76
C GLY A 89 -14.70 10.91 4.25
N ASP A 90 -13.79 11.74 3.77
CA ASP A 90 -13.57 12.09 2.37
C ASP A 90 -12.47 11.26 1.69
N PHE A 91 -11.91 10.25 2.37
CA PHE A 91 -10.89 9.38 1.78
C PHE A 91 -11.43 8.68 0.52
N ASN A 92 -10.67 8.82 -0.57
CA ASN A 92 -11.00 8.23 -1.86
C ASN A 92 -10.46 6.81 -1.98
N PHE A 93 -11.31 5.82 -1.78
CA PHE A 93 -10.91 4.42 -1.84
C PHE A 93 -10.51 3.95 -3.24
N ASP A 94 -10.92 4.64 -4.31
CA ASP A 94 -10.51 4.28 -5.67
C ASP A 94 -8.99 4.36 -5.86
N CYS A 95 -8.28 5.16 -5.05
CA CYS A 95 -6.82 5.22 -5.06
C CYS A 95 -6.15 3.99 -4.41
N THR A 96 -6.82 3.30 -3.49
CA THR A 96 -6.30 2.09 -2.80
C THR A 96 -6.85 0.79 -3.36
N ARG A 97 -7.89 0.84 -4.19
CA ARG A 97 -8.51 -0.31 -4.85
C ARG A 97 -7.49 -1.20 -5.58
N PRO A 98 -6.63 -0.68 -6.48
CA PRO A 98 -5.66 -1.52 -7.16
C PRO A 98 -4.70 -2.24 -6.20
N LEU A 99 -4.30 -1.56 -5.11
CA LEU A 99 -3.44 -2.12 -4.08
C LEU A 99 -4.13 -3.28 -3.34
N LEU A 100 -5.40 -3.12 -2.99
CA LEU A 100 -6.21 -4.17 -2.36
C LEU A 100 -6.36 -5.39 -3.27
N GLU A 101 -6.69 -5.17 -4.54
CA GLU A 101 -6.86 -6.24 -5.54
C GLU A 101 -5.55 -7.01 -5.74
N ALA A 102 -4.42 -6.30 -5.89
CA ALA A 102 -3.11 -6.92 -6.03
C ALA A 102 -2.72 -7.75 -4.80
N ALA A 103 -3.01 -7.25 -3.59
CA ALA A 103 -2.72 -7.96 -2.34
C ALA A 103 -3.64 -9.17 -2.09
N LEU A 104 -4.85 -9.17 -2.66
CA LEU A 104 -5.83 -10.26 -2.55
C LEU A 104 -5.65 -11.36 -3.62
N ALA A 105 -4.88 -11.09 -4.67
CA ALA A 105 -4.61 -12.05 -5.73
C ALA A 105 -4.01 -13.36 -5.19
N ASP A 106 -4.25 -14.47 -5.89
CA ASP A 106 -3.73 -15.78 -5.49
C ASP A 106 -2.19 -15.85 -5.48
N ASN A 107 -1.55 -15.08 -6.38
CA ASN A 107 -0.11 -14.96 -6.46
C ASN A 107 0.27 -13.47 -6.57
N PRO A 108 0.34 -12.75 -5.44
CA PRO A 108 0.66 -11.33 -5.44
C PRO A 108 2.10 -11.09 -5.93
N GLU A 109 2.27 -10.08 -6.79
CA GLU A 109 3.60 -9.64 -7.21
C GLU A 109 4.12 -8.54 -6.27
N ASP A 110 5.18 -8.85 -5.52
CA ASP A 110 5.73 -7.93 -4.51
C ASP A 110 6.10 -6.56 -5.09
N ALA A 111 6.73 -6.54 -6.27
CA ALA A 111 7.12 -5.31 -6.92
C ALA A 111 5.92 -4.41 -7.25
N LEU A 112 4.82 -5.03 -7.70
CA LEU A 112 3.57 -4.35 -7.99
C LEU A 112 2.92 -3.79 -6.72
N ILE A 113 2.88 -4.56 -5.62
CA ILE A 113 2.33 -4.09 -4.34
C ILE A 113 3.06 -2.83 -3.88
N TRP A 114 4.39 -2.84 -3.87
CA TRP A 114 5.18 -1.69 -3.44
C TRP A 114 5.03 -0.47 -4.36
N ASP A 115 4.77 -0.68 -5.65
CA ASP A 115 4.46 0.40 -6.60
C ASP A 115 3.09 1.02 -6.32
N LEU A 116 2.09 0.18 -6.09
CA LEU A 116 0.72 0.61 -5.84
C LEU A 116 0.59 1.36 -4.53
N VAL A 117 1.40 1.07 -3.51
CA VAL A 117 1.50 1.89 -2.29
C VAL A 117 1.90 3.33 -2.61
N ALA A 118 2.95 3.52 -3.41
CA ALA A 118 3.42 4.87 -3.79
C ALA A 118 2.39 5.58 -4.68
N THR A 119 1.74 4.86 -5.59
CA THR A 119 0.66 5.40 -6.42
C THR A 119 -0.55 5.83 -5.59
N ALA A 120 -0.95 5.05 -4.58
CA ALA A 120 -2.08 5.37 -3.72
C ALA A 120 -1.81 6.60 -2.84
N ALA A 121 -0.58 6.77 -2.35
CA ALA A 121 -0.20 7.91 -1.51
C ALA A 121 -0.08 9.24 -2.27
N ASP A 122 0.04 9.19 -3.61
CA ASP A 122 0.27 10.35 -4.48
C ASP A 122 -0.83 11.41 -4.41
N GLN A 123 -2.07 11.02 -4.11
CA GLN A 123 -3.20 11.94 -4.01
C GLN A 123 -2.98 13.03 -2.94
N TYR A 124 -2.09 12.81 -1.98
CA TYR A 124 -1.82 13.71 -0.86
C TYR A 124 -0.49 14.49 -0.99
N LEU A 125 0.35 14.19 -2.00
CA LEU A 125 1.61 14.91 -2.23
C LEU A 125 1.41 16.38 -2.66
N TYR A 126 0.21 16.73 -3.16
CA TYR A 126 -0.13 18.10 -3.52
C TYR A 126 -0.58 18.97 -2.34
N LEU A 127 -0.97 18.38 -1.20
CA LEU A 127 -1.40 19.13 -0.01
C LEU A 127 -0.22 19.50 0.90
N ASP A 128 0.82 18.66 0.96
CA ASP A 128 2.03 18.90 1.76
C ASP A 128 2.92 20.03 1.19
N MET A 129 2.80 20.34 -0.11
CA MET A 129 3.55 21.43 -0.75
C MET A 129 2.94 22.82 -0.52
N ASN A 130 1.67 22.92 -0.10
CA ASN A 130 0.97 24.19 0.10
C ASN A 130 0.87 24.62 1.57
N ASN A 131 1.36 23.81 2.51
CA ASN A 131 1.33 24.10 3.95
C ASN A 131 2.74 24.33 4.54
N LYS A 132 3.62 25.03 3.81
CA LYS A 132 4.73 25.74 4.46
C LYS A 132 4.26 27.10 4.94
N LEU A 133 3.90 27.17 6.22
CA LEU A 133 3.89 28.42 7.00
C LEU A 133 5.32 28.93 7.17
#